data_AF-A0A673JK99-F1
#
_entry.id   AF-A0A673JK99-F1
#
_cell.length_a   1.000
_cell.length_b   1.000
_cell.length_c   1.000
_cell.angle_alpha   90.00
_cell.angle_beta   90.00
_cell.angle_gamma   90.00
#
_symmetry.space_group_name_H-M   'P 1'
#
loop_
_entity.id
_entity.type
_entity.pdbx_description
1 polymer ?
#
loop_
_entity_poly.entity_id
_entity_poly.type
_entity_poly.pdbx_seq_one_letter_code
_entity_poly.pdbx_strand_id
1 'polypeptide(L)'
;MRRHRFNELIAAESVACLNKALCHLKDIWEEIGIPEDQRLERTNVVKNHVKSLLDMMIAEEESLWKRLTTSIETCQNELSKLCLELQLPPFQEDRSSTMLQQEKDLRIHLEVMLKEKNQRMQALKTLTEQDQDLCDLLCFQSFSVSADSVPSLEQLCVSFHLYFCVNVQYRCKPLVSSVHGHVAGVTRSSTTAKAEEEAARRKSIIAVTAANRYQIIKSLFKTTKRRQQCNRR
;
A
#
# COMPACT_ATOMS: atom_id res chain seq x y z
N MET A 1 -22.43 26.55 29.78
CA MET A 1 -23.49 27.17 30.60
C MET A 1 -24.45 28.10 29.84
N ARG A 2 -24.01 29.01 28.96
CA ARG A 2 -24.94 29.96 28.28
C ARG A 2 -26.01 29.31 27.38
N ARG A 3 -25.66 28.25 26.65
CA ARG A 3 -26.58 27.59 25.68
C ARG A 3 -27.71 26.80 26.37
N HIS A 4 -27.47 26.22 27.55
CA HIS A 4 -28.48 25.49 28.32
C HIS A 4 -29.58 26.43 28.87
N ARG A 5 -29.17 27.59 29.42
CA ARG A 5 -30.10 28.62 29.91
C ARG A 5 -30.94 29.24 28.79
N PHE A 6 -30.40 29.31 27.58
CA PHE A 6 -31.12 29.80 26.41
C PHE A 6 -32.21 28.82 25.97
N ASN A 7 -31.93 27.51 25.95
CA ASN A 7 -32.93 26.50 25.64
C ASN A 7 -34.05 26.45 26.69
N GLU A 8 -33.72 26.57 27.97
CA GLU A 8 -34.71 26.67 29.06
C GLU A 8 -35.63 27.89 28.90
N LEU A 9 -35.05 29.03 28.51
CA LEU A 9 -35.81 30.26 28.28
C LEU A 9 -36.79 30.11 27.10
N ILE A 10 -36.35 29.51 26.00
CA ILE A 10 -37.22 29.26 24.83
C ILE A 10 -38.35 28.28 25.19
N ALA A 11 -38.05 27.24 25.97
CA ALA A 11 -39.08 26.30 26.43
C ALA A 11 -40.14 27.02 27.28
N ALA A 12 -39.72 27.89 28.20
CA ALA A 12 -40.62 28.68 29.02
C ALA A 12 -41.47 29.65 28.18
N GLU A 13 -40.88 30.33 27.20
CA GLU A 13 -41.58 31.22 26.27
C GLU A 13 -42.64 30.48 25.45
N SER A 14 -42.31 29.27 24.99
CA SER A 14 -43.23 28.43 24.20
C SER A 14 -44.47 28.03 25.01
N VAL A 15 -44.27 27.65 26.28
CA VAL A 15 -45.38 27.35 27.21
C VAL A 15 -46.22 28.60 27.49
N ALA A 16 -45.59 29.75 27.71
CA ALA A 16 -46.29 31.01 27.95
C ALA A 16 -47.15 31.41 26.73
N CYS A 17 -46.62 31.26 25.52
CA CYS A 17 -47.34 31.52 24.27
C CYS A 17 -48.58 30.60 24.12
N LEU A 18 -48.41 29.30 24.35
CA LEU A 18 -49.51 28.34 24.31
C LEU A 18 -50.60 28.68 25.32
N ASN A 19 -50.22 28.99 26.56
CA ASN A 19 -51.17 29.37 27.61
C ASN A 19 -51.93 30.65 27.25
N LYS A 20 -51.24 31.67 26.73
CA LYS A 20 -51.88 32.92 26.28
C LYS A 20 -52.90 32.65 25.16
N ALA A 21 -52.56 31.80 24.19
CA ALA A 21 -53.47 31.45 23.10
C ALA A 21 -54.71 30.67 23.60
N LEU A 22 -54.52 29.72 24.52
CA LEU A 22 -55.62 28.96 25.12
C LEU A 22 -56.53 29.84 25.98
N CYS A 23 -55.99 30.79 26.74
CA CYS A 23 -56.78 31.78 27.47
C CYS A 23 -57.62 32.63 26.51
N HIS A 24 -57.02 33.11 25.41
CA HIS A 24 -57.76 33.90 24.44
C HIS A 24 -58.88 33.10 23.75
N LEU A 25 -58.65 31.81 23.44
CA LEU A 25 -59.71 30.93 22.93
C LEU A 25 -60.85 30.77 23.93
N LYS A 26 -60.54 30.65 25.22
CA LYS A 26 -61.53 30.58 26.29
C LYS A 26 -62.38 31.85 26.33
N ASP A 27 -61.76 33.03 26.29
CA ASP A 27 -62.47 34.31 26.29
C ASP A 27 -63.46 34.40 25.12
N ILE A 28 -63.03 34.03 23.91
CA ILE A 28 -63.89 34.00 22.71
C ILE A 28 -65.06 33.00 22.89
N TRP A 29 -64.81 31.82 23.43
CA TRP A 29 -65.87 30.83 23.66
C TRP A 29 -66.90 31.28 24.70
N GLU A 30 -66.46 32.04 25.70
CA GLU A 30 -67.32 32.69 26.70
C GLU A 30 -68.20 33.76 26.07
N GLU A 31 -67.62 34.64 25.24
CA GLU A 31 -68.36 35.68 24.51
C GLU A 31 -69.41 35.10 23.55
N ILE A 32 -69.10 33.99 22.87
CA ILE A 32 -70.04 33.32 21.95
C ILE A 32 -71.10 32.49 22.71
N GLY A 33 -70.82 32.07 23.95
CA GLY A 33 -71.72 31.20 24.72
C GLY A 33 -71.64 29.72 24.35
N ILE A 34 -70.47 29.22 23.92
CA ILE A 34 -70.27 27.80 23.57
C ILE A 34 -70.38 26.92 24.85
N PRO A 35 -71.13 25.81 24.85
CA PRO A 35 -71.24 24.94 26.03
C PRO A 35 -69.92 24.24 26.37
N GLU A 36 -69.75 23.87 27.64
CA GLU A 36 -68.49 23.33 28.18
C GLU A 36 -68.02 22.06 27.46
N ASP A 37 -68.92 21.13 27.16
CA ASP A 37 -68.60 19.87 26.48
C ASP A 37 -67.90 20.11 25.12
N GLN A 38 -68.37 21.09 24.35
CA GLN A 38 -67.76 21.45 23.07
C GLN A 38 -66.40 22.12 23.25
N ARG A 39 -66.21 22.92 24.31
CA ARG A 39 -64.90 23.52 24.64
C ARG A 39 -63.90 22.43 25.02
N LEU A 40 -64.35 21.43 25.77
CA LEU A 40 -63.54 20.28 26.16
C LEU A 40 -63.09 19.48 24.94
N GLU A 41 -63.99 19.17 24.01
CA GLU A 41 -63.64 18.49 22.75
C GLU A 41 -62.57 19.26 21.95
N ARG A 42 -62.78 20.56 21.74
CA ARG A 42 -61.82 21.42 21.01
C ARG A 42 -60.46 21.49 21.71
N THR A 43 -60.44 21.63 23.04
CA THR A 43 -59.20 21.65 23.82
C THR A 43 -58.49 20.30 23.80
N ASN A 44 -59.25 19.20 23.80
CA ASN A 44 -58.69 17.86 23.71
C ASN A 44 -58.01 17.62 22.35
N VAL A 45 -58.56 18.16 21.26
CA VAL A 45 -57.90 18.14 19.93
C VAL A 45 -56.55 18.87 19.99
N VAL A 46 -56.48 20.07 20.58
CA VAL A 46 -55.21 20.80 20.75
C VAL A 46 -54.21 19.99 21.58
N LYS A 47 -54.64 19.46 22.74
CA LYS A 47 -53.82 18.61 23.61
C LYS A 47 -53.24 17.42 22.84
N ASN A 48 -54.05 16.75 22.03
CA ASN A 48 -53.62 15.58 21.26
C ASN A 48 -52.58 15.96 20.19
N HIS A 49 -52.74 17.10 19.51
CA HIS A 49 -51.75 17.58 18.54
C HIS A 49 -50.42 17.93 19.20
N VAL A 50 -50.44 18.68 20.32
CA VAL A 50 -49.22 19.02 21.07
C VAL A 50 -48.53 17.76 21.57
N LYS A 51 -49.30 16.82 22.15
CA LYS A 51 -48.77 15.54 22.63
C LYS A 51 -48.12 14.75 21.50
N SER A 52 -48.80 14.60 20.36
CA SER A 52 -48.29 13.83 19.23
C SER A 52 -46.98 14.41 18.68
N LEU A 53 -46.85 15.74 18.64
CA LEU A 53 -45.62 16.38 18.18
C LEU A 53 -44.46 16.13 19.15
N LEU A 54 -44.69 16.30 20.46
CA LEU A 54 -43.67 16.06 21.48
C LEU A 54 -43.25 14.58 21.52
N ASP A 55 -44.21 13.65 21.47
CA ASP A 55 -43.94 12.22 21.43
C ASP A 55 -43.10 11.85 20.20
N MET A 56 -43.35 12.47 19.03
CA MET A 56 -42.54 12.28 17.82
C MET A 56 -41.10 12.79 17.99
N MET A 57 -40.93 14.01 18.49
CA MET A 57 -39.59 14.59 18.72
C MET A 57 -38.77 13.76 19.71
N ILE A 58 -39.41 13.29 20.80
CA ILE A 58 -38.76 12.43 21.78
C ILE A 58 -38.36 11.10 21.15
N ALA A 59 -39.25 10.47 20.37
CA ALA A 59 -38.95 9.20 19.70
C ALA A 59 -37.78 9.32 18.71
N GLU A 60 -37.67 10.44 17.99
CA GLU A 60 -36.54 10.74 17.10
C GLU A 60 -35.21 10.82 17.87
N GLU A 61 -35.18 11.56 18.99
CA GLU A 61 -33.99 11.70 19.82
C GLU A 61 -33.61 10.39 20.54
N GLU A 62 -34.58 9.63 21.03
CA GLU A 62 -34.34 8.30 21.60
C GLU A 62 -33.78 7.32 20.56
N SER A 63 -34.30 7.38 19.33
CA SER A 63 -33.80 6.58 18.21
C SER A 63 -32.36 6.96 17.85
N LEU A 64 -32.05 8.26 17.83
CA LEU A 64 -30.69 8.76 17.63
C LEU A 64 -29.74 8.27 18.74
N TRP A 65 -30.16 8.39 20.01
CA TRP A 65 -29.39 7.92 21.15
C TRP A 65 -29.10 6.41 21.06
N LYS A 66 -30.13 5.59 20.82
CA LYS A 66 -29.97 4.13 20.64
C LYS A 66 -28.99 3.80 19.52
N ARG A 67 -29.16 4.45 18.35
CA ARG A 67 -28.29 4.23 17.19
C ARG A 67 -26.84 4.62 17.48
N LEU A 68 -26.59 5.73 18.19
CA LEU A 68 -25.25 6.14 18.58
C LEU A 68 -24.62 5.15 19.56
N THR A 69 -25.35 4.71 20.59
CA THR A 69 -24.86 3.70 21.54
C THR A 69 -24.45 2.43 20.81
N THR A 70 -25.31 1.90 19.93
CA THR A 70 -24.99 0.70 19.13
C THR A 70 -23.81 0.92 18.19
N SER A 71 -23.69 2.11 17.56
CA SER A 71 -22.55 2.44 16.70
C SER A 71 -21.24 2.45 17.48
N ILE A 72 -21.23 3.08 18.65
CA ILE A 72 -20.07 3.14 19.56
C ILE A 72 -19.65 1.73 19.98
N GLU A 73 -20.58 0.91 20.49
CA GLU A 73 -20.30 -0.47 20.90
C GLU A 73 -19.76 -1.31 19.75
N THR A 74 -20.32 -1.16 18.55
CA THR A 74 -19.87 -1.89 17.36
C THR A 74 -18.45 -1.45 16.97
N CYS A 75 -18.20 -0.15 16.89
CA CYS A 75 -16.88 0.39 16.56
C CYS A 75 -15.82 -0.02 17.59
N GLN A 76 -16.15 0.00 18.88
CA GLN A 76 -15.26 -0.47 19.96
C GLN A 76 -14.87 -1.93 19.78
N ASN A 77 -15.85 -2.78 19.49
CA ASN A 77 -15.64 -4.22 19.30
C ASN A 77 -14.80 -4.50 18.05
N GLU A 78 -15.10 -3.85 16.93
CA GLU A 78 -14.33 -3.99 15.70
C GLU A 78 -12.89 -3.48 15.86
N LEU A 79 -12.73 -2.33 16.50
CA LEU A 79 -11.42 -1.74 16.75
C LEU A 79 -10.58 -2.61 17.69
N SER A 80 -11.19 -3.16 18.73
CA SER A 80 -10.50 -4.10 19.64
C SER A 80 -9.99 -5.33 18.90
N LYS A 81 -10.81 -5.92 18.02
CA LYS A 81 -10.38 -7.04 17.15
C LYS A 81 -9.24 -6.63 16.24
N LEU A 82 -9.34 -5.47 15.61
CA LEU A 82 -8.35 -4.98 14.66
C LEU A 82 -7.01 -4.64 15.33
N CYS A 83 -7.03 -4.08 16.54
CA CYS A 83 -5.82 -3.87 17.35
C CYS A 83 -5.14 -5.21 17.68
N LEU A 84 -5.90 -6.25 18.03
CA LEU A 84 -5.35 -7.59 18.27
C LEU A 84 -4.72 -8.18 17.00
N GLU A 85 -5.40 -8.09 15.87
CA GLU A 85 -4.87 -8.55 14.56
C GLU A 85 -3.59 -7.80 14.16
N LEU A 86 -3.54 -6.49 14.37
CA LEU A 86 -2.39 -5.64 14.06
C LEU A 86 -1.27 -5.72 15.12
N GLN A 87 -1.51 -6.44 16.22
CA GLN A 87 -0.60 -6.53 17.38
C GLN A 87 -0.29 -5.15 17.97
N LEU A 88 -1.29 -4.26 18.00
CA LEU A 88 -1.20 -2.91 18.53
C LEU A 88 -1.82 -2.83 19.94
N PRO A 89 -1.39 -1.85 20.77
CA PRO A 89 -2.04 -1.59 22.04
C PRO A 89 -3.54 -1.28 21.85
N PRO A 90 -4.38 -1.64 22.84
CA PRO A 90 -5.79 -1.31 22.79
C PRO A 90 -6.00 0.20 22.78
N PHE A 91 -6.99 0.66 22.01
CA PHE A 91 -7.36 2.06 21.95
C PHE A 91 -7.83 2.58 23.32
N GLN A 92 -7.29 3.72 23.74
CA GLN A 92 -7.74 4.39 24.97
C GLN A 92 -8.72 5.49 24.62
N GLU A 93 -9.94 5.34 25.13
CA GLU A 93 -10.99 6.33 24.95
C GLU A 93 -10.87 7.47 25.95
N ASP A 94 -11.03 8.70 25.45
CA ASP A 94 -11.26 9.85 26.30
C ASP A 94 -12.72 9.85 26.78
N ARG A 95 -12.91 9.39 28.03
CA ARG A 95 -14.21 9.33 28.71
C ARG A 95 -14.84 10.69 28.99
N SER A 96 -14.13 11.79 28.73
CA SER A 96 -14.66 13.15 28.92
C SER A 96 -15.38 13.70 27.68
N SER A 97 -15.34 12.98 26.55
CA SER A 97 -15.93 13.40 25.28
C SER A 97 -17.45 13.16 25.22
N THR A 98 -18.16 13.92 24.36
CA THR A 98 -19.59 13.70 24.11
C THR A 98 -19.81 12.46 23.25
N MET A 99 -20.97 11.80 23.34
CA MET A 99 -21.26 10.59 22.55
C MET A 99 -21.03 10.77 21.04
N LEU A 100 -21.44 11.92 20.47
CA LEU A 100 -21.22 12.22 19.05
C LEU A 100 -19.73 12.34 18.70
N GLN A 101 -18.95 12.94 19.59
CA GLN A 101 -17.51 13.08 19.38
C GLN A 101 -16.81 11.73 19.53
N GLN A 102 -17.19 10.94 20.53
CA GLN A 102 -16.69 9.58 20.75
C GLN A 102 -16.95 8.68 19.54
N GLU A 103 -18.19 8.67 19.01
CA GLU A 103 -18.54 7.87 17.82
C GLU A 103 -17.70 8.28 16.60
N LYS A 104 -17.57 9.59 16.37
CA LYS A 104 -16.76 10.12 15.27
C LYS A 104 -15.30 9.70 15.40
N ASP A 105 -14.71 9.84 16.59
CA ASP A 105 -13.30 9.53 16.82
C ASP A 105 -13.03 8.03 16.67
N LEU A 106 -13.94 7.18 17.17
CA LEU A 106 -13.87 5.74 16.98
C LEU A 106 -13.89 5.36 15.50
N ARG A 107 -14.78 5.97 14.70
CA ARG A 107 -14.87 5.72 13.25
C ARG A 107 -13.61 6.15 12.50
N ILE A 108 -13.07 7.33 12.83
CA ILE A 108 -11.81 7.80 12.24
C ILE A 108 -10.68 6.84 12.58
N HIS A 109 -10.60 6.39 13.82
CA HIS A 109 -9.55 5.47 14.25
C HIS A 109 -9.69 4.10 13.58
N LEU A 110 -10.91 3.59 13.45
CA LEU A 110 -11.21 2.37 12.70
C LEU A 110 -10.75 2.46 11.24
N GLU A 111 -11.03 3.58 10.57
CA GLU A 111 -10.61 3.81 9.19
C GLU A 111 -9.08 3.81 9.04
N VAL A 112 -8.38 4.49 9.96
CA VAL A 112 -6.90 4.51 9.98
C VAL A 112 -6.33 3.11 10.19
N MET A 113 -6.89 2.34 11.12
CA MET A 113 -6.41 0.97 11.41
C MET A 113 -6.71 0.01 10.25
N LEU A 114 -7.86 0.13 9.59
CA LEU A 114 -8.19 -0.67 8.41
C LEU A 114 -7.24 -0.37 7.26
N LYS A 115 -6.88 0.92 7.08
CA LYS A 115 -5.89 1.34 6.10
C LYS A 115 -4.52 0.73 6.40
N GLU A 116 -4.07 0.77 7.65
CA GLU A 116 -2.81 0.16 8.09
C GLU A 116 -2.81 -1.36 7.80
N LYS A 117 -3.88 -2.08 8.17
CA LYS A 117 -4.02 -3.52 7.88
C LYS A 117 -3.90 -3.80 6.38
N ASN A 118 -4.63 -3.05 5.56
CA ASN A 118 -4.59 -3.23 4.11
C ASN A 118 -3.20 -2.95 3.53
N GLN A 119 -2.50 -1.92 4.03
CA GLN A 119 -1.13 -1.61 3.63
C GLN A 119 -0.16 -2.73 4.00
N ARG A 120 -0.25 -3.29 5.22
CA ARG A 120 0.60 -4.41 5.65
C ARG A 120 0.36 -5.67 4.82
N MET A 121 -0.90 -5.98 4.54
CA MET A 121 -1.26 -7.13 3.69
C MET A 121 -0.81 -6.94 2.25
N GLN A 122 -0.90 -5.72 1.70
CA GLN A 122 -0.40 -5.41 0.37
C GLN A 122 1.12 -5.53 0.30
N ALA A 123 1.84 -5.02 1.31
CA ALA A 123 3.29 -5.15 1.40
C ALA A 123 3.73 -6.62 1.48
N LEU A 124 3.04 -7.43 2.28
CA LEU A 124 3.28 -8.88 2.34
C LEU A 124 3.09 -9.53 0.98
N LYS A 125 1.98 -9.23 0.29
CA LYS A 125 1.70 -9.77 -1.04
C LYS A 125 2.82 -9.43 -2.03
N THR A 126 3.23 -8.17 -2.10
CA THR A 126 4.31 -7.73 -2.98
C THR A 126 5.64 -8.41 -2.66
N LEU A 127 5.96 -8.57 -1.37
CA LEU A 127 7.16 -9.29 -0.94
C LEU A 127 7.12 -10.78 -1.33
N THR A 128 5.98 -11.44 -1.15
CA THR A 128 5.80 -12.84 -1.55
C THR A 128 5.90 -13.02 -3.06
N GLU A 129 5.31 -12.12 -3.86
CA GLU A 129 5.44 -12.15 -5.33
C GLU A 129 6.90 -11.99 -5.76
N GLN A 130 7.62 -11.04 -5.16
CA GLN A 130 9.04 -10.83 -5.43
C GLN A 130 9.93 -12.00 -5.00
N ASP A 131 9.66 -12.61 -3.83
CA ASP A 131 10.35 -13.82 -3.37
C ASP A 131 10.13 -14.99 -4.32
N GLN A 132 8.90 -15.17 -4.79
CA GLN A 132 8.57 -16.23 -5.74
C GLN A 132 9.30 -16.02 -7.08
N ASP A 133 9.25 -14.82 -7.66
CA ASP A 133 9.94 -14.49 -8.92
C ASP A 133 11.46 -14.77 -8.84
N LEU A 134 12.08 -14.42 -7.71
CA LEU A 134 13.50 -14.71 -7.48
C LEU A 134 13.76 -16.20 -7.25
N CYS A 135 12.92 -16.88 -6.48
CA CYS A 135 13.05 -18.31 -6.24
C CYS A 135 12.91 -19.10 -7.54
N ASP A 136 12.00 -18.71 -8.42
CA ASP A 136 11.82 -19.29 -9.76
C ASP A 136 13.08 -19.07 -10.62
N LEU A 137 13.67 -17.88 -10.60
CA LEU A 137 14.91 -17.57 -11.33
C LEU A 137 16.11 -18.36 -10.80
N LEU A 138 16.20 -18.55 -9.48
CA LEU A 138 17.34 -19.17 -8.81
C LEU A 138 17.14 -20.67 -8.55
N CYS A 139 15.98 -21.23 -8.91
CA CYS A 139 15.53 -22.60 -8.63
C CYS A 139 15.56 -22.97 -7.13
N PHE A 140 15.12 -22.06 -6.25
CA PHE A 140 14.96 -22.32 -4.81
C PHE A 140 13.49 -22.44 -4.40
N GLN A 141 13.26 -22.93 -3.18
CA GLN A 141 11.94 -22.95 -2.57
C GLN A 141 11.65 -21.61 -1.90
N SER A 142 10.48 -21.04 -2.17
CA SER A 142 10.00 -19.79 -1.58
C SER A 142 9.64 -19.92 -0.11
N PHE A 143 9.71 -18.80 0.61
CA PHE A 143 9.32 -18.74 2.01
C PHE A 143 7.81 -18.55 2.14
N SER A 144 7.12 -19.45 2.85
CA SER A 144 5.68 -19.34 3.08
C SER A 144 5.36 -18.61 4.38
N VAL A 145 4.81 -17.40 4.27
CA VAL A 145 4.06 -16.75 5.36
C VAL A 145 2.60 -17.11 5.18
N SER A 146 1.91 -17.44 6.28
CA SER A 146 0.47 -17.71 6.25
C SER A 146 -0.28 -16.51 5.66
N ALA A 147 -0.98 -16.71 4.55
CA ALA A 147 -1.67 -15.65 3.82
C ALA A 147 -2.76 -14.93 4.64
N ASP A 148 -3.23 -15.58 5.71
CA ASP A 148 -4.36 -15.10 6.52
C ASP A 148 -3.93 -14.30 7.76
N SER A 149 -2.64 -14.27 8.09
CA SER A 149 -2.14 -13.56 9.28
C SER A 149 -1.59 -12.19 8.91
N VAL A 150 -2.07 -11.14 9.57
CA VAL A 150 -1.52 -9.79 9.41
C VAL A 150 -0.11 -9.75 10.00
N PRO A 151 0.93 -9.43 9.22
CA PRO A 151 2.30 -9.39 9.73
C PRO A 151 2.51 -8.15 10.61
N SER A 152 3.36 -8.28 11.62
CA SER A 152 3.87 -7.12 12.35
C SER A 152 4.83 -6.30 11.49
N LEU A 153 5.05 -5.05 11.87
CA LEU A 153 6.00 -4.18 11.16
C LEU A 153 7.43 -4.74 11.21
N GLU A 154 7.81 -5.37 12.31
CA GLU A 154 9.10 -6.06 12.45
C GLU A 154 9.19 -7.27 11.50
N GLN A 155 8.13 -8.07 11.37
CA GLN A 155 8.11 -9.21 10.44
C GLN A 155 8.24 -8.76 8.98
N LEU A 156 7.61 -7.64 8.59
CA LEU A 156 7.79 -7.04 7.26
C LEU A 156 9.21 -6.50 7.05
N CYS A 157 9.81 -5.89 8.08
CA CYS A 157 11.17 -5.35 8.00
C CYS A 157 12.24 -6.44 7.91
N VAL A 158 12.13 -7.47 8.75
CA VAL A 158 13.06 -8.60 8.79
C VAL A 158 13.00 -9.39 7.48
N SER A 159 11.80 -9.60 6.92
CA SER A 159 11.65 -10.25 5.62
C SER A 159 12.29 -9.42 4.49
N PHE A 160 12.11 -8.10 4.48
CA PHE A 160 12.79 -7.20 3.53
C PHE A 160 14.32 -7.27 3.64
N HIS A 161 14.85 -7.29 4.86
CA HIS A 161 16.30 -7.31 5.12
C HIS A 161 16.94 -8.68 4.79
N LEU A 162 16.30 -9.79 5.16
CA LEU A 162 16.73 -11.13 4.77
C LEU A 162 16.68 -11.32 3.25
N TYR A 163 15.62 -10.86 2.60
CA TYR A 163 15.45 -10.89 1.15
C TYR A 163 16.60 -10.16 0.43
N PHE A 164 16.92 -8.93 0.85
CA PHE A 164 18.03 -8.17 0.27
C PHE A 164 19.40 -8.81 0.53
N CYS A 165 19.66 -9.23 1.77
CA CYS A 165 20.95 -9.82 2.13
C CYS A 165 21.17 -11.18 1.44
N VAL A 166 20.24 -12.12 1.57
CA VAL A 166 20.44 -13.51 1.12
C VAL A 166 20.48 -13.60 -0.40
N ASN A 167 19.55 -12.95 -1.11
CA ASN A 167 19.41 -13.15 -2.54
C ASN A 167 20.33 -12.23 -3.36
N VAL A 168 20.42 -10.95 -3.02
CA VAL A 168 21.19 -9.99 -3.83
C VAL A 168 22.68 -9.98 -3.46
N GLN A 169 23.00 -9.98 -2.17
CA GLN A 169 24.39 -9.82 -1.73
C GLN A 169 25.20 -11.11 -1.70
N TYR A 170 24.63 -12.21 -1.18
CA TYR A 170 25.37 -13.45 -0.97
C TYR A 170 25.22 -14.49 -2.09
N ARG A 171 24.08 -14.54 -2.78
CA ARG A 171 23.81 -15.57 -3.80
C ARG A 171 24.09 -15.13 -5.24
N CYS A 172 23.58 -13.97 -5.68
CA CYS A 172 23.75 -13.55 -7.09
C CYS A 172 25.13 -12.95 -7.41
N LYS A 173 25.68 -12.09 -6.54
CA LYS A 173 26.95 -11.38 -6.82
C LYS A 173 28.14 -12.31 -7.11
N PRO A 174 28.40 -13.38 -6.32
CA PRO A 174 29.56 -14.25 -6.58
C PRO A 174 29.41 -15.08 -7.86
N LEU A 175 28.20 -15.60 -8.13
CA LEU A 175 27.90 -16.42 -9.30
C LEU A 175 28.04 -15.64 -10.61
N VAL A 176 27.47 -14.43 -10.69
CA VAL A 176 27.60 -13.57 -11.87
C VAL A 176 29.05 -13.15 -12.09
N SER A 177 29.79 -12.80 -11.03
CA SER A 177 31.20 -12.43 -11.12
C SER A 177 32.07 -13.59 -11.62
N SER A 178 31.79 -14.81 -11.17
CA SER A 178 32.53 -16.03 -11.56
C SER A 178 32.27 -16.43 -13.01
N VAL A 179 31.01 -16.36 -13.47
CA VAL A 179 30.64 -16.65 -14.86
C VAL A 179 31.19 -15.58 -15.80
N HIS A 180 31.13 -14.30 -15.44
CA HIS A 180 31.72 -13.23 -16.26
C HIS A 180 33.25 -13.38 -16.36
N GLY A 181 33.92 -13.77 -15.28
CA GLY A 181 35.34 -14.12 -15.28
C GLY A 181 35.67 -15.32 -16.18
N HIS A 182 34.87 -16.37 -16.14
CA HIS A 182 35.03 -17.55 -17.02
C HIS A 182 34.76 -17.21 -18.49
N VAL A 183 33.71 -16.45 -18.80
CA VAL A 183 33.39 -16.03 -20.18
C VAL A 183 34.48 -15.09 -20.73
N ALA A 184 35.01 -14.18 -19.91
CA ALA A 184 36.16 -13.35 -20.26
C ALA A 184 37.45 -14.18 -20.46
N GLY A 185 37.65 -15.24 -19.68
CA GLY A 185 38.76 -16.19 -19.85
C GLY A 185 38.64 -17.02 -21.13
N VAL A 186 37.46 -17.55 -21.43
CA VAL A 186 37.18 -18.37 -22.62
C VAL A 186 37.26 -17.54 -23.90
N THR A 187 36.74 -16.31 -23.92
CA THR A 187 36.88 -15.40 -25.06
C THR A 187 38.34 -15.00 -25.31
N ARG A 188 39.15 -14.83 -24.25
CA ARG A 188 40.59 -14.54 -24.37
C ARG A 188 41.38 -15.76 -24.88
N SER A 189 41.02 -16.97 -24.45
CA SER A 189 41.64 -18.24 -24.89
C SER A 189 41.33 -18.57 -26.36
N SER A 190 40.12 -18.22 -26.82
CA SER A 190 39.65 -18.47 -28.19
C SER A 190 40.29 -17.52 -29.22
N THR A 191 40.66 -16.31 -28.80
CA THR A 191 41.27 -15.28 -29.66
C THR A 191 42.78 -15.45 -29.75
N THR A 192 43.47 -15.87 -28.68
CA THR A 192 44.91 -16.18 -28.72
C THR A 192 45.21 -17.43 -29.54
N ALA A 193 44.40 -18.49 -29.45
CA ALA A 193 44.60 -19.70 -30.25
C ALA A 193 44.44 -19.45 -31.77
N LYS A 194 43.47 -18.63 -32.18
CA LYS A 194 43.32 -18.22 -33.60
C LYS A 194 44.46 -17.30 -34.06
N ALA A 195 44.95 -16.40 -33.21
CA ALA A 195 46.06 -15.50 -33.54
C ALA A 195 47.40 -16.25 -33.67
N GLU A 196 47.65 -17.27 -32.85
CA GLU A 196 48.85 -18.11 -32.91
C GLU A 196 48.87 -19.02 -34.15
N GLU A 197 47.71 -19.60 -34.52
CA GLU A 197 47.60 -20.40 -35.75
C GLU A 197 47.83 -19.53 -37.00
N GLU A 198 47.29 -18.31 -37.03
CA GLU A 198 47.50 -17.39 -38.15
C GLU A 198 48.95 -16.87 -38.22
N ALA A 199 49.59 -16.61 -37.08
CA ALA A 199 51.00 -16.25 -37.00
C ALA A 199 51.92 -17.40 -37.48
N ALA A 200 51.59 -18.66 -37.15
CA ALA A 200 52.31 -19.83 -37.62
C ALA A 200 52.18 -20.01 -39.15
N ARG A 201 50.97 -19.82 -39.71
CA ARG A 201 50.74 -19.82 -41.17
C ARG A 201 51.55 -18.73 -41.89
N ARG A 202 51.57 -17.50 -41.35
CA ARG A 202 52.37 -16.39 -41.90
C ARG A 202 53.87 -16.68 -41.88
N LYS A 203 54.40 -17.24 -40.78
CA LYS A 203 55.82 -17.65 -40.69
C LYS A 203 56.18 -18.72 -41.74
N SER A 204 55.29 -19.69 -41.96
CA SER A 204 55.49 -20.72 -42.99
C SER A 204 55.52 -20.14 -44.41
N ILE A 205 54.59 -19.23 -44.74
CA ILE A 205 54.56 -18.55 -46.05
C ILE A 205 55.82 -17.71 -46.28
N ILE A 206 56.28 -16.96 -45.26
CA ILE A 206 57.51 -16.17 -45.35
C ILE A 206 58.73 -17.07 -45.57
N ALA A 207 58.82 -18.21 -44.88
CA ALA A 207 59.91 -19.17 -45.03
C ALA A 207 59.97 -19.76 -46.45
N VAL A 208 58.82 -20.16 -47.01
CA VAL A 208 58.72 -20.66 -48.39
C VAL A 208 59.10 -19.57 -49.40
N THR A 209 58.66 -18.34 -49.18
CA THR A 209 58.96 -17.20 -50.06
C THR A 209 60.45 -16.84 -50.02
N ALA A 210 61.08 -16.88 -48.84
CA ALA A 210 62.50 -16.63 -48.66
C ALA A 210 63.36 -17.74 -49.32
N ALA A 211 62.96 -19.00 -49.17
CA ALA A 211 63.63 -20.12 -49.85
C ALA A 211 63.56 -19.99 -51.38
N ASN A 212 62.40 -19.61 -51.91
CA ASN A 212 62.23 -19.37 -53.36
C ASN A 212 63.06 -18.18 -53.84
N ARG A 213 63.09 -17.06 -53.10
CA ARG A 213 63.97 -15.91 -53.44
C ARG A 213 65.45 -16.30 -53.42
N TYR A 214 65.89 -17.10 -52.46
CA TYR A 214 67.27 -17.57 -52.41
C TYR A 214 67.63 -18.43 -53.63
N GLN A 215 66.75 -19.33 -54.07
CA GLN A 215 66.98 -20.13 -55.28
C GLN A 215 67.01 -19.28 -56.55
N ILE A 216 66.14 -18.26 -56.65
CA ILE A 216 66.14 -17.31 -57.78
C ILE A 216 67.43 -16.47 -57.79
N ILE A 217 67.88 -15.96 -56.64
CA ILE A 217 69.14 -15.20 -56.56
C ILE A 217 70.33 -16.09 -56.90
N LYS A 218 70.34 -17.34 -56.44
CA LYS A 218 71.39 -18.32 -56.74
C LYS A 218 71.45 -18.70 -58.22
N SER A 219 70.30 -18.77 -58.91
CA SER A 219 70.25 -19.02 -60.35
C SER A 219 70.71 -17.79 -61.15
N LEU A 220 70.32 -16.58 -60.74
CA LEU A 220 70.78 -15.31 -61.34
C LEU A 220 72.30 -15.11 -61.19
N PHE A 221 72.88 -15.45 -60.03
CA PHE A 221 74.34 -15.36 -59.85
C PHE A 221 75.12 -16.32 -60.76
N LYS A 222 74.57 -17.52 -61.03
CA LYS A 222 75.18 -18.48 -61.97
C LYS A 222 75.15 -17.98 -63.42
N THR A 223 74.08 -17.30 -63.85
CA THR A 223 73.98 -16.74 -65.21
C THR A 223 74.84 -15.48 -65.40
N THR A 224 74.97 -14.62 -64.40
CA THR A 224 75.85 -13.42 -64.46
C THR A 224 77.33 -13.81 -64.51
N LYS A 225 77.74 -14.85 -63.76
CA LYS A 225 79.11 -15.38 -63.81
C LYS A 225 79.45 -15.98 -65.18
N ARG A 226 78.47 -16.64 -65.84
CA ARG A 226 78.62 -17.13 -67.23
C ARG A 226 78.73 -15.98 -68.26
N ARG A 227 78.00 -14.86 -68.07
CA ARG A 227 78.12 -13.68 -68.95
C ARG A 227 79.47 -12.94 -68.81
N GLN A 228 80.01 -12.80 -67.59
CA GLN A 228 81.34 -12.17 -67.39
C GLN A 228 82.51 -13.01 -67.93
N GLN A 229 82.34 -14.32 -68.06
CA GLN A 229 83.36 -15.22 -68.62
C GLN A 229 83.34 -15.26 -70.16
N CYS A 230 82.25 -14.82 -70.79
CA CYS A 230 82.10 -14.73 -72.25
C CYS A 230 82.55 -13.37 -72.82
N ASN A 231 82.68 -12.32 -71.99
CA ASN A 231 83.11 -10.97 -72.38
C ASN A 231 84.61 -10.70 -72.14
N ARG A 232 85.40 -11.75 -71.83
CA ARG A 232 86.86 -11.73 -71.65
C ARG A 232 87.59 -12.61 -72.67
N ARG A 233 86.96 -12.88 -73.82
CA ARG A 233 87.58 -13.50 -74.99
C ARG A 233 87.33 -12.61 -76.20
#